data_AF-A0A529LLW3-F1
#
_entry.id   AF-A0A529LLW3-F1
#
_cell.length_a   1.000
_cell.length_b   1.000
_cell.length_c   1.000
_cell.angle_alpha   90.00
_cell.angle_beta   90.00
_cell.angle_gamma   90.00
#
_symmetry.space_group_name_H-M   'P 1'
#
loop_
_entity.id
_entity.type
_entity.pdbx_description
1 polymer ?
#
loop_
_entity_poly.entity_id
_entity_poly.type
_entity_poly.pdbx_seq_one_letter_code
_entity_poly.pdbx_strand_id
1 'polypeptide(L)' 'NGSLSADPSLVNSAATGDGWLWKMKLSDEGQLDSLMDEAAYKAHIG' A
#
# COMPACT_ATOMS: atom_id res chain seq x y z
N ASN A 1 -11.10 4.10 2.20
CA ASN A 1 -11.65 2.96 2.95
C ASN A 1 -12.50 3.48 4.11
N GLY A 2 -13.83 3.31 4.08
CA GLY A 2 -14.70 3.79 5.16
C GLY A 2 -14.53 3.02 6.48
N SER A 3 -14.06 1.77 6.41
CA SER A 3 -13.84 0.91 7.58
C SER A 3 -12.73 1.42 8.48
N LEU A 4 -11.73 2.12 7.95
CA LEU A 4 -10.65 2.73 8.74
C LEU A 4 -11.12 3.84 9.67
N SER A 5 -12.22 4.52 9.34
CA SER A 5 -12.81 5.53 10.23
C SER A 5 -13.47 4.89 11.45
N ALA A 6 -13.96 3.65 11.32
CA ALA A 6 -14.57 2.89 12.42
C ALA A 6 -13.53 2.08 13.21
N ASP A 7 -12.53 1.53 12.52
CA ASP A 7 -11.44 0.77 13.12
C ASP A 7 -10.09 1.10 12.44
N PRO A 8 -9.33 2.07 12.99
CA PRO A 8 -8.02 2.43 12.46
C PRO A 8 -6.96 1.33 12.71
N SER A 9 -7.21 0.38 13.61
CA SER A 9 -6.25 -0.69 13.92
C SER A 9 -6.07 -1.69 12.76
N LEU A 10 -7.00 -1.70 11.80
CA LEU A 10 -6.91 -2.48 10.57
C LEU A 10 -5.65 -2.15 9.75
N VAL A 11 -5.12 -0.94 9.84
CA VAL A 11 -3.83 -0.58 9.22
C VAL A 11 -2.69 -1.43 9.78
N ASN A 12 -2.74 -1.77 11.07
CA ASN A 12 -1.72 -2.56 11.74
C ASN A 12 -1.93 -4.06 11.55
N SER A 13 -3.17 -4.54 11.70
CA SER A 13 -3.47 -5.98 11.68
C SER A 13 -3.64 -6.56 10.27
N ALA A 14 -4.04 -5.73 9.30
CA ALA A 14 -4.36 -6.15 7.93
C ALA A 14 -3.79 -5.19 6.87
N ALA A 15 -2.53 -4.77 7.03
CA ALA A 15 -1.87 -3.75 6.19
C ALA A 15 -1.97 -4.02 4.67
N THR A 16 -1.87 -5.29 4.25
CA THR A 16 -1.96 -5.71 2.83
C THR A 16 -3.36 -6.14 2.41
N GLY A 17 -4.34 -6.09 3.32
CA GLY A 17 -5.74 -6.47 3.10
C GLY A 17 -6.70 -5.31 3.42
N ASP A 18 -7.53 -5.51 4.44
CA ASP A 18 -8.59 -4.55 4.81
C ASP A 18 -8.05 -3.21 5.36
N GLY A 19 -6.75 -3.11 5.62
CA GLY A 19 -6.06 -1.89 6.03
C GLY A 19 -5.74 -0.89 4.91
N TRP A 20 -6.19 -1.11 3.67
CA TRP A 20 -5.91 -0.20 2.55
C TRP A 20 -6.39 1.23 2.82
N LEU A 21 -5.58 2.21 2.45
CA LEU A 21 -5.87 3.63 2.73
C LEU A 21 -6.82 4.23 1.68
N TRP A 22 -6.41 4.20 0.42
CA TRP A 22 -7.13 4.79 -0.71
C TRP A 22 -6.88 4.00 -2.00
N LYS A 23 -7.70 4.25 -3.03
CA LYS A 23 -7.56 3.64 -4.36
C LYS A 23 -7.49 4.76 -5.38
N MET A 24 -6.60 4.62 -6.36
CA MET A 24 -6.40 5.57 -7.44
C MET A 24 -6.44 4.86 -8.78
N LYS A 25 -6.87 5.58 -9.82
CA LYS A 25 -6.61 5.20 -11.19
C LYS A 25 -5.30 5.85 -11.64
N LEU A 26 -4.35 5.04 -12.10
CA LEU A 26 -3.12 5.54 -12.70
C LEU A 26 -3.46 6.22 -14.03
N SER A 27 -2.98 7.44 -14.20
CA SER A 27 -3.06 8.15 -15.49
C SER A 27 -1.97 7.68 -16.45
N ASP A 28 -0.87 7.16 -15.92
CA ASP A 28 0.29 6.66 -16.64
C ASP A 28 0.91 5.50 -15.83
N GLU A 29 1.03 4.33 -16.46
CA GLU A 29 1.58 3.12 -15.82
C GLU A 29 3.10 3.20 -15.65
N GLY A 30 3.80 3.99 -16.49
CA GLY A 30 5.26 4.17 -16.39
C GLY A 30 5.72 4.84 -15.10
N GLN A 31 4.80 5.46 -14.34
CA GLN A 31 5.08 5.98 -13.00
C GLN A 31 5.51 4.87 -12.02
N LEU A 32 5.09 3.63 -12.27
CA LEU A 32 5.47 2.48 -11.45
C LEU A 32 6.91 2.02 -11.67
N ASP A 33 7.52 2.33 -12.82
CA ASP A 33 8.87 1.86 -13.18
C ASP A 33 9.97 2.39 -12.25
N SER A 34 9.71 3.54 -11.60
CA SER A 34 10.62 4.15 -10.62
C SER A 34 10.46 3.59 -9.20
N LEU A 35 9.43 2.79 -8.94
CA LEU A 35 9.15 2.21 -7.64
C LEU A 35 9.95 0.92 -7.44
N MET A 36 10.23 0.59 -6.19
CA MET A 36 10.90 -0.66 -5.83
C MET A 36 9.93 -1.84 -5.97
N ASP A 37 10.43 -2.94 -6.53
CA ASP A 37 9.77 -4.23 -6.40
C ASP A 37 9.89 -4.78 -4.96
N GLU A 38 9.21 -5.90 -4.69
CA GLU A 38 9.21 -6.52 -3.36
C GLU A 38 10.62 -6.93 -2.89
N ALA A 39 11.47 -7.43 -3.78
CA ALA A 39 12.80 -7.89 -3.44
C ALA A 39 13.73 -6.71 -3.13
N ALA A 40 13.68 -5.67 -3.96
CA ALA A 40 14.40 -4.42 -3.75
C ALA A 40 13.98 -3.74 -2.45
N TYR A 41 12.68 -3.72 -2.13
CA TYR A 41 12.20 -3.15 -0.87
C TYR A 41 12.67 -3.96 0.35
N LYS A 42 12.62 -5.29 0.30
CA LYS A 42 13.17 -6.15 1.37
C LYS A 42 14.66 -5.88 1.61
N ALA A 43 15.45 -5.79 0.53
CA ALA A 43 16.87 -5.48 0.63
C ALA A 43 17.14 -4.06 1.18
N HIS A 44 16.24 -3.10 0.94
CA HIS A 44 16.35 -1.75 1.47
C HIS A 44 16.13 -1.68 2.99
N ILE A 45 15.20 -2.49 3.52
CA ILE A 45 14.84 -2.49 4.94
C ILE A 45 15.66 -3.44 5.81
N GLY A 46 16.32 -4.45 5.23
CA GLY A 46 17.24 -5.38 5.91
C GLY A 46 16.74 -6.81 6.00
#